data_AF-A0AAV7RRM2-F1
#
_entry.id   AF-A0AAV7RRM2-F1
#
_cell.length_a   1.000
_cell.length_b   1.000
_cell.length_c   1.000
_cell.angle_alpha   90.00
_cell.angle_beta   90.00
_cell.angle_gamma   90.00
#
_symmetry.space_group_name_H-M   'P 1'
#
loop_
_entity.id
_entity.type
_entity.pdbx_description
1 polymer ?
#
loop_
_entity_poly.entity_id
_entity_poly.type
_entity_poly.pdbx_seq_one_letter_code
_entity_poly.pdbx_strand_id
1 'polypeptide(L)'
;MDKYAVPRQTGSPLCQTMPRVGQEMDQGPSADLKKVTEKVTNAETDIARFQSTSKRVEDQVQFLTAEHEKIVARLEDQEGRARRNNIRVVGMAKGVESPSVKLFLETLITDSLRPKRLSKFFTVERAHRDPGPTSATGGPSEDNHRKNFQLQGQRCHPTSR
;
A
#
# COMPACT_ATOMS: atom_id res chain seq x y z
N MET A 1 19.58 47.82 106.13
CA MET A 1 19.80 48.83 105.07
C MET A 1 21.31 48.98 105.02
N ASP A 2 22.09 48.51 104.04
CA ASP A 2 21.93 48.34 102.59
C ASP A 2 22.67 47.04 102.17
N LYS A 3 22.18 46.14 101.30
CA LYS A 3 21.73 46.25 99.91
C LYS A 3 22.83 46.62 98.90
N TYR A 4 23.90 45.84 98.71
CA TYR A 4 24.54 45.77 97.38
C TYR A 4 25.07 44.36 97.08
N ALA A 5 24.28 43.64 96.29
CA ALA A 5 24.64 42.40 95.62
C ALA A 5 25.54 42.72 94.42
N VAL A 6 26.64 41.99 94.27
CA VAL A 6 27.53 42.08 93.10
C VAL A 6 26.86 41.37 91.91
N PRO A 7 26.66 42.01 90.76
CA PRO A 7 26.05 41.34 89.60
C PRO A 7 27.04 40.39 88.94
N ARG A 8 26.56 39.19 88.61
CA ARG A 8 27.21 38.25 87.69
C ARG A 8 27.48 38.95 86.36
N GLN A 9 28.73 38.89 85.88
CA GLN A 9 29.03 39.20 84.49
C GLN A 9 28.31 38.19 83.61
N THR A 10 27.19 38.60 83.03
CA THR A 10 26.54 37.89 81.94
C THR A 10 27.42 38.04 80.72
N GLY A 11 27.97 36.91 80.23
CA GLY A 11 28.66 36.87 78.95
C GLY A 11 27.76 37.40 77.84
N SER A 12 28.30 38.30 77.04
CA SER A 12 27.68 38.79 75.82
C SER A 12 27.49 37.64 74.82
N PRO A 13 26.27 37.35 74.35
CA PRO A 13 26.11 36.52 73.16
C PRO A 13 26.09 37.45 71.95
N LEU A 14 27.26 37.94 71.53
CA LEU A 14 27.42 38.51 70.19
C LEU A 14 27.55 37.34 69.20
N CYS A 15 26.44 36.63 69.04
CA CYS A 15 26.24 35.64 67.97
C CYS A 15 24.82 35.83 67.45
N GLN A 16 24.61 36.82 66.59
CA GLN A 16 23.42 36.86 65.74
C GLN A 16 23.82 37.19 64.31
N THR A 17 23.75 36.12 63.52
CA THR A 17 23.37 36.05 62.10
C THR A 17 24.26 36.75 61.07
N MET A 18 25.25 36.00 60.58
CA MET A 18 25.63 36.10 59.17
C MET A 18 24.45 35.63 58.30
N PRO A 19 24.08 36.34 57.22
CA PRO A 19 23.10 35.82 56.26
C PRO A 19 23.68 34.56 55.61
N ARG A 20 22.83 33.54 55.54
CA ARG A 20 23.12 32.20 55.02
C ARG A 20 23.21 32.25 53.49
N VAL A 21 24.18 32.99 52.92
CA VAL A 21 24.37 33.15 51.46
C VAL A 21 24.93 31.88 50.79
N GLY A 22 25.21 30.82 51.56
CA GLY A 22 25.76 29.57 51.04
C GLY A 22 24.75 28.50 50.63
N GLN A 23 23.43 28.70 50.79
CA GLN A 23 22.46 27.60 50.61
C GLN A 23 21.71 27.58 49.28
N GLU A 24 21.84 28.60 48.43
CA GLU A 24 21.14 28.66 47.13
C GLU A 24 22.00 28.24 45.94
N MET A 25 23.30 28.01 46.11
CA MET A 25 24.22 27.75 44.99
C MET A 25 24.43 26.27 44.63
N ASP A 26 23.93 25.30 45.41
CA ASP A 26 24.35 23.89 45.24
C ASP A 26 23.31 22.99 44.55
N GLN A 27 22.10 23.49 44.23
CA GLN A 27 21.01 22.64 43.70
C GLN A 27 20.37 23.07 42.38
N GLY A 28 20.60 24.30 41.89
CA GLY A 28 19.85 24.84 40.75
C GLY A 28 20.34 24.36 39.37
N PRO A 29 21.51 24.83 38.87
CA PRO A 29 21.87 24.62 37.47
C PRO A 29 22.34 23.20 37.15
N SER A 30 23.07 22.56 38.06
CA SER A 30 23.70 21.24 37.83
C SER A 30 22.67 20.11 37.75
N ALA A 31 21.61 20.15 38.57
CA ALA A 31 20.57 19.15 38.58
C ALA A 31 19.68 19.22 37.32
N ASP A 32 19.36 20.43 36.87
CA ASP A 32 18.56 20.61 35.67
C ASP A 32 19.34 20.27 34.40
N LEU A 33 20.64 20.59 34.35
CA LEU A 33 21.51 20.14 33.27
C LEU A 33 21.57 18.61 33.18
N LYS A 34 21.67 17.89 34.31
CA LYS A 34 21.63 16.42 34.33
C LYS A 34 20.32 15.86 33.76
N LYS A 35 19.17 16.42 34.18
CA LYS A 35 17.85 16.03 33.63
C LYS A 35 17.74 16.29 32.14
N VAL A 36 18.28 17.42 31.66
CA VAL A 36 18.28 17.73 30.23
C VAL A 36 19.15 16.73 29.47
N THR A 37 20.35 16.42 29.97
CA THR A 37 21.24 15.41 29.38
C THR A 37 20.56 14.04 29.29
N GLU A 38 19.88 13.59 30.35
CA GLU A 38 19.13 12.32 30.35
C GLU A 38 17.98 12.32 29.33
N LYS A 39 17.25 13.42 29.21
CA LYS A 39 16.18 13.55 28.20
C LYS A 39 16.73 13.52 26.78
N VAL A 40 17.86 14.19 26.55
CA VAL A 40 18.55 14.20 25.26
C VAL A 40 19.04 12.80 24.91
N THR A 41 19.70 12.10 25.83
CA THR A 41 20.16 10.72 25.57
C THR A 41 19.01 9.78 25.28
N ASN A 42 17.88 9.90 26.00
CA ASN A 42 16.70 9.08 25.75
C ASN A 42 16.12 9.40 24.36
N ALA A 43 15.97 10.68 24.02
CA ALA A 43 15.49 11.09 22.70
C ALA A 43 16.40 10.60 21.57
N GLU A 44 17.72 10.66 21.75
CA GLU A 44 18.69 10.12 20.78
C GLU A 44 18.52 8.61 20.56
N THR A 45 18.33 7.84 21.65
CA THR A 45 18.09 6.40 21.54
C THR A 45 16.76 6.05 20.86
N ASP A 46 15.71 6.83 21.13
CA ASP A 46 14.40 6.66 20.49
C ASP A 46 14.46 7.02 19.00
N ILE A 47 15.18 8.08 18.64
CA ILE A 47 15.42 8.47 17.25
C ILE A 47 16.19 7.37 16.52
N ALA A 48 17.25 6.83 17.12
CA ALA A 48 18.03 5.75 16.53
C ALA A 48 17.16 4.49 16.30
N ARG A 49 16.29 4.14 17.27
CA ARG A 49 15.32 3.06 17.11
C ARG A 49 14.35 3.35 15.98
N PHE A 50 13.79 4.55 15.92
CA PHE A 50 12.84 4.94 14.88
C PHE A 50 13.47 4.87 13.48
N GLN A 51 14.69 5.37 13.32
CA GLN A 51 15.44 5.29 12.06
C GLN A 51 15.67 3.83 11.63
N SER A 52 16.05 2.96 12.57
CA SER A 52 16.23 1.53 12.27
C SER A 52 14.92 0.87 11.81
N THR A 53 13.79 1.22 12.43
CA THR A 53 12.48 0.69 12.04
C THR A 53 12.00 1.25 10.70
N SER A 54 12.22 2.55 10.44
CA SER A 54 11.87 3.17 9.16
C SER A 54 12.60 2.50 8.02
N LYS A 55 13.92 2.33 8.16
CA LYS A 55 14.74 1.65 7.16
C LYS A 55 14.26 0.22 6.88
N ARG A 56 13.94 -0.55 7.94
CA ARG A 56 13.41 -1.90 7.77
C ARG A 56 12.08 -1.92 7.02
N VAL A 57 11.20 -0.96 7.30
CA VAL A 57 9.91 -0.84 6.60
C VAL A 57 10.13 -0.47 5.14
N GLU A 58 11.02 0.48 4.85
CA GLU A 58 11.39 0.87 3.48
C GLU A 58 11.94 -0.32 2.68
N ASP A 59 12.85 -1.10 3.27
CA ASP A 59 13.40 -2.30 2.65
C ASP A 59 12.30 -3.35 2.35
N GLN A 60 11.36 -3.54 3.29
CA GLN A 60 10.22 -4.44 3.10
C GLN A 60 9.28 -3.95 1.99
N VAL A 61 8.99 -2.66 1.94
CA VAL A 61 8.14 -2.06 0.90
C VAL A 61 8.80 -2.22 -0.47
N GLN A 62 10.09 -1.98 -0.59
CA GLN A 62 10.83 -2.19 -1.84
C GLN A 62 10.77 -3.65 -2.30
N PHE A 63 11.03 -4.59 -1.38
CA PHE A 63 10.95 -6.02 -1.66
C PHE A 63 9.55 -6.45 -2.12
N LEU A 64 8.51 -6.03 -1.38
CA LEU A 64 7.14 -6.38 -1.70
C LEU A 64 6.68 -5.77 -3.02
N THR A 65 7.11 -4.55 -3.33
CA THR A 65 6.79 -3.89 -4.61
C THR A 65 7.40 -4.65 -5.78
N ALA A 66 8.68 -5.03 -5.67
CA ALA A 66 9.36 -5.81 -6.70
C ALA A 66 8.69 -7.18 -6.93
N GLU A 67 8.28 -7.86 -5.85
CA GLU A 67 7.64 -9.16 -6.00
C GLU A 67 6.19 -9.03 -6.52
N HIS A 68 5.50 -7.95 -6.16
CA HIS A 68 4.20 -7.63 -6.73
C HIS A 68 4.28 -7.41 -8.24
N GLU A 69 5.24 -6.63 -8.73
CA GLU A 69 5.46 -6.40 -10.17
C GLU A 69 5.70 -7.72 -10.92
N LYS A 70 6.51 -8.60 -10.34
CA LYS A 70 6.80 -9.91 -10.92
C LYS A 70 5.58 -10.84 -10.95
N ILE A 71 4.73 -10.81 -9.92
CA ILE A 71 3.46 -11.55 -9.92
C ILE A 71 2.51 -11.00 -10.98
N VAL A 72 2.38 -9.67 -11.09
CA VAL A 72 1.54 -9.03 -12.12
C VAL A 72 1.99 -9.43 -13.51
N ALA A 73 3.28 -9.36 -13.81
CA ALA A 73 3.82 -9.77 -15.11
C ALA A 73 3.50 -11.24 -15.43
N ARG A 74 3.59 -12.14 -14.43
CA ARG A 74 3.21 -13.55 -14.59
C ARG A 74 1.72 -13.74 -14.85
N LEU A 75 0.87 -12.96 -14.18
CA LEU A 75 -0.58 -13.00 -14.38
C LEU A 75 -0.96 -12.51 -15.78
N GLU A 76 -0.39 -11.39 -16.24
CA GLU A 76 -0.62 -10.85 -17.58
C GLU A 76 -0.22 -11.87 -18.66
N ASP A 77 0.92 -12.52 -18.48
CA ASP A 77 1.40 -13.57 -19.37
C ASP A 77 0.47 -14.79 -19.34
N GLN A 78 0.03 -15.26 -18.17
CA GLN A 78 -0.94 -16.35 -18.05
C GLN A 78 -2.29 -16.01 -18.69
N GLU A 79 -2.83 -14.81 -18.45
CA GLU A 79 -4.08 -14.34 -19.03
C GLU A 79 -3.96 -14.21 -20.55
N GLY A 80 -2.85 -13.66 -21.04
CA GLY A 80 -2.52 -13.61 -22.45
C GLY A 80 -2.54 -15.00 -23.07
N ARG A 81 -1.84 -15.97 -22.47
CA ARG A 81 -1.83 -17.36 -22.94
C ARG A 81 -3.21 -18.01 -22.93
N ALA A 82 -4.00 -17.78 -21.88
CA ALA A 82 -5.35 -18.30 -21.77
C ALA A 82 -6.29 -17.72 -22.85
N ARG A 83 -6.07 -16.47 -23.27
CA ARG A 83 -6.84 -15.83 -24.35
C ARG A 83 -6.39 -16.22 -25.76
N ARG A 84 -5.14 -16.66 -25.97
CA ARG A 84 -4.63 -17.00 -27.31
C ARG A 84 -5.42 -18.10 -28.02
N ASN A 85 -6.00 -19.03 -27.26
CA ASN A 85 -6.81 -20.12 -27.81
C ASN A 85 -8.30 -19.74 -27.95
N ASN A 86 -8.68 -18.52 -27.59
CA ASN A 86 -10.06 -18.05 -27.65
C ASN A 86 -10.26 -17.14 -28.87
N ILE A 87 -11.16 -17.52 -29.77
CA ILE A 87 -11.53 -16.72 -30.95
C ILE A 87 -12.93 -16.16 -30.75
N ARG A 88 -13.13 -14.88 -31.07
CA ARG A 88 -14.45 -14.24 -31.13
C ARG A 88 -14.89 -14.05 -32.57
N VAL A 89 -16.05 -14.58 -32.92
CA VAL A 89 -16.66 -14.41 -34.24
C VAL A 89 -17.79 -13.38 -34.12
N VAL A 90 -17.73 -12.32 -34.92
CA VAL A 90 -18.68 -11.20 -34.90
C VAL A 90 -19.47 -11.18 -36.21
N GLY A 91 -20.71 -10.70 -36.19
CA GLY A 91 -21.56 -10.57 -37.39
C GLY A 91 -22.36 -11.83 -37.76
N MET A 92 -22.39 -12.86 -36.90
CA MET A 92 -23.18 -14.06 -37.15
C MET A 92 -24.65 -13.87 -36.75
N ALA A 93 -25.55 -14.07 -37.72
CA ALA A 93 -26.99 -14.05 -37.49
C ALA A 93 -27.43 -15.14 -36.50
N LYS A 94 -28.40 -14.81 -35.64
CA LYS A 94 -28.91 -15.75 -34.61
C LYS A 94 -29.60 -16.94 -35.27
N GLY A 95 -29.27 -18.16 -34.83
CA GLY A 95 -29.98 -19.38 -35.21
C GLY A 95 -29.39 -20.12 -36.41
N VAL A 96 -28.39 -19.55 -37.09
CA VAL A 96 -27.65 -20.22 -38.18
C VAL A 96 -26.86 -21.42 -37.67
N GLU A 97 -26.54 -21.45 -36.37
CA GLU A 97 -25.66 -22.45 -35.79
C GLU A 97 -26.37 -23.75 -35.33
N SER A 98 -27.69 -23.86 -35.53
CA SER A 98 -28.48 -25.00 -35.07
C SER A 98 -28.07 -26.31 -35.77
N PRO A 99 -27.93 -27.45 -35.07
CA PRO A 99 -28.24 -27.69 -33.65
C PRO A 99 -27.05 -27.48 -32.68
N SER A 100 -25.83 -27.23 -33.17
CA SER A 100 -24.63 -27.13 -32.33
C SER A 100 -23.68 -26.04 -32.83
N VAL A 101 -23.48 -25.01 -32.00
CA VAL A 101 -22.54 -23.91 -32.26
C VAL A 101 -21.12 -24.41 -32.48
N LYS A 102 -20.72 -25.44 -31.75
CA LYS A 102 -19.39 -26.04 -31.86
C LYS A 102 -19.16 -26.64 -33.25
N LEU A 103 -20.04 -27.54 -33.67
CA LEU A 103 -19.91 -28.23 -34.97
C LEU A 103 -19.97 -27.24 -36.13
N PHE A 104 -20.90 -26.28 -36.04
CA PHE A 104 -21.02 -25.22 -37.03
C PHE A 104 -19.72 -24.44 -37.19
N LEU A 105 -19.08 -24.02 -36.09
CA LEU A 105 -17.82 -23.29 -36.14
C LEU A 105 -16.64 -24.15 -36.62
N GLU A 106 -16.57 -25.42 -36.23
CA GLU A 106 -15.54 -26.34 -36.72
C GLU A 106 -15.60 -26.50 -38.25
N THR A 107 -16.80 -26.71 -38.80
CA THR A 107 -17.03 -26.79 -40.23
C THR A 107 -16.75 -25.46 -40.92
N LEU A 108 -17.32 -24.36 -40.43
CA LEU A 108 -17.15 -23.02 -41.00
C LEU A 108 -15.68 -22.65 -41.13
N ILE A 109 -14.89 -22.86 -40.07
CA ILE A 109 -13.47 -22.49 -40.04
C ILE A 109 -12.67 -23.40 -40.97
N THR A 110 -12.92 -24.71 -40.94
CA THR A 110 -12.21 -25.68 -41.79
C THR A 110 -12.48 -25.46 -43.27
N ASP A 111 -13.72 -25.11 -43.63
CA ASP A 111 -14.13 -24.84 -45.00
C ASP A 111 -13.59 -23.50 -45.49
N SER A 112 -13.66 -22.47 -44.64
CA SER A 112 -13.20 -21.11 -44.98
C SER A 112 -11.67 -21.02 -45.07
N LEU A 113 -10.95 -21.80 -44.25
CA LEU A 113 -9.49 -21.79 -44.21
C LEU A 113 -8.95 -23.08 -44.81
N ARG A 114 -8.47 -23.01 -46.06
CA ARG A 114 -7.72 -24.06 -46.81
C ARG A 114 -7.70 -25.44 -46.11
N PRO A 115 -8.70 -26.31 -46.34
CA PRO A 115 -8.98 -27.49 -45.51
C PRO A 115 -7.79 -28.45 -45.35
N LYS A 116 -6.87 -28.49 -46.33
CA LYS A 116 -5.68 -29.36 -46.31
C LYS A 116 -4.72 -29.12 -45.14
N ARG A 117 -4.74 -27.96 -44.48
CA ARG A 117 -3.83 -27.64 -43.35
C ARG A 117 -4.47 -27.72 -41.98
N LEU A 118 -5.79 -27.52 -41.86
CA LEU A 118 -6.48 -27.40 -40.57
C LEU A 118 -7.21 -28.67 -40.16
N SER A 119 -7.74 -29.45 -41.10
CA SER A 119 -8.68 -30.53 -40.77
C SER A 119 -8.10 -31.67 -39.91
N LYS A 120 -6.77 -31.77 -39.79
CA LYS A 120 -6.11 -32.79 -38.95
C LYS A 120 -5.77 -32.32 -37.53
N PHE A 121 -5.84 -31.02 -37.25
CA PHE A 121 -5.32 -30.43 -36.01
C PHE A 121 -6.26 -29.42 -35.34
N PHE A 122 -7.33 -29.00 -36.01
CA PHE A 122 -8.26 -28.03 -35.47
C PHE A 122 -9.47 -28.70 -34.82
N THR A 123 -9.60 -28.52 -33.51
CA THR A 123 -10.76 -28.94 -32.71
C THR A 123 -11.20 -27.77 -31.84
N VAL A 124 -12.51 -27.61 -31.67
CA VAL A 124 -13.09 -26.58 -30.81
C VAL A 124 -13.45 -27.22 -29.47
N GLU A 125 -12.80 -26.83 -28.38
CA GLU A 125 -13.11 -27.38 -27.07
C GLU A 125 -14.49 -26.93 -26.57
N ARG A 126 -14.76 -25.62 -26.66
CA ARG A 126 -16.00 -25.00 -26.21
C ARG A 126 -16.41 -23.89 -27.17
N ALA A 127 -17.70 -23.85 -27.50
CA ALA A 127 -18.30 -22.76 -28.26
C ALA A 127 -19.61 -22.34 -27.61
N HIS A 128 -19.80 -21.04 -27.46
CA HIS A 128 -21.02 -20.45 -26.96
C HIS A 128 -21.16 -19.03 -27.52
N ARG A 129 -22.39 -18.53 -27.57
CA ARG A 129 -22.62 -17.10 -27.82
C ARG A 129 -22.29 -16.32 -26.55
N ASP A 130 -21.49 -15.27 -26.70
CA ASP A 130 -21.29 -14.31 -25.62
C ASP A 130 -22.66 -13.73 -25.22
N PRO A 131 -23.04 -13.78 -23.93
CA PRO A 131 -24.22 -13.08 -23.43
C PRO A 131 -23.90 -11.57 -23.44
N GLY A 132 -23.94 -10.97 -24.62
CA GLY A 132 -23.88 -9.52 -24.76
C GLY A 132 -25.04 -8.87 -24.00
N PRO A 133 -24.97 -7.56 -23.71
CA PRO A 133 -26.10 -6.85 -23.12
C PRO A 133 -27.32 -7.09 -24.00
N THR A 134 -28.34 -7.75 -23.45
CA THR A 134 -29.61 -7.96 -24.12
C THR A 134 -30.20 -6.58 -24.40
N SER A 135 -30.12 -6.11 -25.63
CA SER A 135 -31.02 -5.07 -26.09
C SER A 135 -32.42 -5.67 -26.02
N ALA A 136 -33.16 -5.29 -24.99
CA ALA A 136 -34.60 -5.44 -25.03
C ALA A 136 -35.07 -4.67 -26.27
N THR A 137 -35.78 -5.36 -27.15
CA THR A 137 -36.46 -4.81 -28.34
C THR A 137 -35.56 -4.64 -29.59
N GLY A 138 -35.90 -5.40 -30.63
CA GLY A 138 -35.16 -5.53 -31.88
C GLY A 138 -35.19 -4.28 -32.77
N GLY A 139 -34.14 -3.47 -32.68
CA GLY A 139 -33.71 -2.53 -33.72
C GLY A 139 -32.33 -2.92 -34.27
N PRO A 140 -31.97 -2.50 -35.50
CA PRO A 140 -30.66 -2.76 -36.06
C PRO A 140 -29.62 -2.05 -35.20
N SER A 141 -28.65 -2.80 -34.68
CA SER A 141 -27.53 -2.25 -33.92
C SER A 141 -26.53 -1.61 -34.88
N GLU A 142 -26.89 -0.47 -35.45
CA GLU A 142 -25.91 0.52 -35.90
C GLU A 142 -25.61 1.45 -34.72
N ASP A 143 -24.31 1.66 -34.50
CA ASP A 143 -23.70 2.61 -33.57
C ASP A 143 -24.12 2.53 -32.10
N ASN A 144 -23.22 1.95 -31.29
CA ASN A 144 -22.80 2.67 -30.10
C ASN A 144 -21.51 2.10 -29.53
N HIS A 145 -20.47 2.94 -29.55
CA HIS A 145 -19.40 3.01 -28.57
C HIS A 145 -18.88 1.68 -28.05
N ARG A 146 -17.74 1.27 -28.61
CA ARG A 146 -16.70 0.42 -28.01
C ARG A 146 -16.54 0.68 -26.50
N LYS A 147 -17.42 0.09 -25.69
CA LYS A 147 -17.30 -0.08 -24.25
C LYS A 147 -17.29 -1.58 -23.97
N ASN A 148 -16.27 -2.25 -24.51
CA ASN A 148 -15.74 -3.41 -23.83
C ASN A 148 -15.08 -2.90 -22.55
N PHE A 149 -15.86 -2.79 -21.48
CA PHE A 149 -15.29 -2.75 -20.15
C PHE A 149 -14.79 -4.16 -19.81
N GLN A 150 -13.58 -4.45 -20.25
CA GLN A 150 -12.66 -5.27 -19.46
C GLN A 150 -12.06 -4.32 -18.42
N LEU A 151 -12.72 -4.13 -17.28
CA LEU A 151 -12.05 -3.61 -16.08
C LEU A 151 -11.18 -4.77 -15.56
N GLN A 152 -9.91 -4.62 -15.19
CA GLN A 152 -9.27 -3.49 -14.53
C GLN A 152 -7.81 -3.34 -14.96
N GLY A 153 -7.45 -2.11 -15.29
CA GLY A 153 -6.08 -1.62 -15.41
C GLY A 153 -6.13 -0.10 -15.28
N GLN A 154 -6.71 0.40 -14.18
CA GLN A 154 -6.65 1.83 -13.88
C GLN A 154 -5.19 2.16 -13.53
N ARG A 155 -4.41 2.57 -14.52
CA ARG A 155 -3.21 3.36 -14.27
C ARG A 155 -3.67 4.79 -13.98
N CYS A 156 -3.80 5.09 -12.69
CA CYS A 156 -3.86 6.44 -12.19
C CYS A 156 -2.68 6.65 -11.26
N HIS A 157 -1.57 7.20 -11.78
CA HIS A 157 -0.65 8.07 -11.04
C HIS A 157 0.08 8.99 -12.03
N PRO A 158 -0.19 10.30 -12.00
CA PRO A 158 0.89 11.26 -12.08
C PRO A 158 0.86 12.16 -10.83
N THR A 159 1.83 11.95 -9.96
CA THR A 159 2.29 12.91 -8.95
C THR A 159 3.81 12.75 -8.92
N SER A 160 4.67 13.75 -9.08
CA SER A 160 4.56 15.20 -9.24
C SER A 160 5.89 15.70 -9.84
N ARG A 161 5.89 16.77 -10.64
CA ARG A 161 6.55 18.06 -10.35
C ARG A 161 6.38 19.01 -11.52
#